data_AF-A0A644YWB0-F1
#
_entry.id   AF-A0A644YWB0-F1
#
_cell.length_a   1.000
_cell.length_b   1.000
_cell.length_c   1.000
_cell.angle_alpha   90.00
_cell.angle_beta   90.00
_cell.angle_gamma   90.00
#
_symmetry.space_group_name_H-M   'P 1'
#
loop_
_entity.id
_entity.type
_entity.pdbx_description
1 polymer ?
#
loop_
_entity_poly.entity_id
_entity_poly.type
_entity_poly.pdbx_seq_one_letter_code
_entity_poly.pdbx_strand_id
1 'polypeptide(L)'
;MNPIFLILIFAVATTVGYFIIKNVPSLLHTPLMSGMNALSGITILGAIAAVGLSVTAARQQDVLLGQILGGLAVVAATVNVVGGFGVTHRMLKMFDKKKKEDKQP
;
A
#
# COMPACT_ATOMS: atom_id res chain seq x y z
N MET A 1 -2.25 20.82 11.27
CA MET A 1 -2.92 19.86 12.17
C MET A 1 -2.18 19.86 13.50
N ASN A 2 -2.88 19.78 14.63
CA ASN A 2 -2.23 19.67 15.94
C ASN A 2 -1.59 18.27 16.07
N PRO A 3 -0.32 18.14 16.51
CA PRO A 3 0.35 16.85 16.65
C PRO A 3 -0.41 15.86 17.55
N ILE A 4 -1.15 16.36 18.54
CA ILE A 4 -2.01 15.55 19.42
C ILE A 4 -3.08 14.81 18.60
N PHE A 5 -3.69 15.47 17.61
CA PHE A 5 -4.67 14.83 16.73
C PHE A 5 -4.05 13.73 15.85
N LEU A 6 -2.81 13.91 15.38
CA LEU A 6 -2.13 12.89 14.58
C LEU A 6 -1.86 11.62 15.40
N ILE A 7 -1.40 11.78 16.65
CA ILE A 7 -1.16 10.65 17.56
C ILE A 7 -2.48 9.95 17.89
N LEU A 8 -3.56 10.72 18.12
CA LEU A 8 -4.88 10.16 18.38
C LEU A 8 -5.39 9.34 17.17
N ILE A 9 -5.29 9.89 15.96
CA ILE A 9 -5.67 9.19 14.72
C ILE A 9 -4.85 7.92 14.55
N PHE A 10 -3.53 8.00 14.77
CA PHE A 10 -2.64 6.85 14.69
C PHE A 10 -3.06 5.75 15.68
N ALA A 11 -3.25 6.10 16.96
CA ALA A 11 -3.64 5.14 17.99
C ALA A 11 -4.98 4.45 17.65
N VAL A 12 -6.01 5.23 17.30
CA VAL A 12 -7.33 4.70 16.95
C VAL A 12 -7.25 3.83 15.69
N ALA A 13 -6.56 4.27 14.64
CA ALA A 13 -6.43 3.51 13.40
C ALA A 13 -5.70 2.18 13.62
N THR A 14 -4.62 2.15 14.40
CA THR A 14 -3.89 0.92 14.73
C THR A 14 -4.73 -0.05 15.54
N THR A 15 -5.46 0.44 16.56
CA THR A 15 -6.36 -0.41 17.36
C THR A 15 -7.46 -1.01 16.51
N VAL A 16 -8.11 -0.21 15.65
CA VAL A 16 -9.13 -0.69 14.72
C VAL A 16 -8.55 -1.72 13.76
N GLY A 17 -7.38 -1.47 13.18
CA GLY A 17 -6.69 -2.40 12.30
C GLY A 17 -6.41 -3.76 12.97
N TYR A 18 -5.97 -3.75 14.23
CA TYR A 18 -5.75 -4.97 15.01
C TYR A 18 -7.03 -5.80 15.16
N PHE A 19 -8.15 -5.17 15.53
CA PHE A 19 -9.42 -5.89 15.68
C PHE A 19 -9.95 -6.43 14.35
N ILE A 20 -9.74 -5.71 13.24
CA ILE A 20 -10.14 -6.20 11.91
C ILE A 20 -9.36 -7.46 11.54
N ILE A 21 -8.02 -7.42 11.65
CA ILE A 21 -7.15 -8.54 11.24
C ILE A 21 -7.38 -9.77 12.13
N LYS A 22 -7.64 -9.57 13.43
CA LYS A 22 -7.93 -10.66 14.38
C LYS A 22 -9.13 -11.53 13.97
N ASN A 23 -10.09 -10.96 13.26
CA ASN A 23 -11.33 -11.66 12.86
C ASN A 23 -11.28 -12.25 11.45
N VAL A 24 -10.12 -12.28 10.79
CA VAL A 24 -9.97 -12.86 9.44
C VAL A 24 -9.83 -14.38 9.53
N PRO A 25 -10.57 -15.17 8.73
CA PRO A 25 -10.44 -16.63 8.72
C PRO A 25 -9.07 -17.09 8.22
N SER A 26 -8.58 -18.22 8.72
CA SER A 26 -7.21 -18.69 8.47
C SER A 26 -6.88 -18.91 6.99
N LEU A 27 -7.89 -19.27 6.20
CA LEU A 27 -7.78 -19.44 4.76
C LEU A 27 -7.34 -18.16 4.03
N LEU A 28 -7.60 -16.99 4.61
CA LEU A 28 -7.31 -15.69 3.99
C LEU A 28 -5.99 -15.08 4.47
N HIS A 29 -5.21 -15.69 5.39
CA HIS A 29 -3.97 -15.07 5.87
C HIS A 29 -2.95 -14.82 4.75
N THR A 30 -2.79 -15.76 3.82
CA THR A 30 -1.83 -15.59 2.69
C THR A 30 -2.31 -14.53 1.68
N PRO A 31 -3.58 -14.55 1.22
CA PRO A 31 -4.13 -13.43 0.44
C PRO A 31 -4.08 -12.08 1.17
N LEU A 32 -4.34 -12.07 2.49
CA LEU A 32 -4.29 -10.87 3.33
C LEU A 32 -2.87 -10.32 3.42
N MET A 33 -1.87 -11.18 3.59
CA MET A 33 -0.46 -10.79 3.61
C MET A 33 -0.06 -10.13 2.27
N SER A 34 -0.48 -10.72 1.14
CA SER A 34 -0.29 -10.11 -0.19
C SER A 34 -1.03 -8.76 -0.32
N GLY A 35 -2.27 -8.69 0.18
CA GLY A 35 -3.08 -7.47 0.15
C GLY A 35 -2.48 -6.35 0.99
N MET A 36 -1.94 -6.65 2.18
CA MET A 36 -1.26 -5.65 3.02
C MET A 36 0.02 -5.11 2.36
N ASN A 37 0.74 -5.95 1.60
CA ASN A 37 1.86 -5.48 0.79
C ASN A 37 1.37 -4.49 -0.28
N ALA A 38 0.28 -4.80 -1.00
CA ALA A 38 -0.31 -3.87 -1.97
C ALA A 38 -0.76 -2.54 -1.36
N LEU A 39 -1.35 -2.58 -0.15
CA LEU A 39 -1.79 -1.39 0.58
C LEU A 39 -0.62 -0.51 1.04
N SER A 40 0.55 -1.09 1.33
CA SER A 40 1.76 -0.32 1.65
C SER A 40 2.22 0.58 0.48
N GLY A 41 1.73 0.31 -0.72
CA GLY A 41 1.91 1.14 -1.90
C GLY A 41 1.33 2.57 -1.79
N ILE A 42 0.60 2.89 -0.72
CA ILE A 42 0.21 4.28 -0.37
C ILE A 42 1.41 5.24 -0.30
N THR A 43 2.61 4.71 -0.09
CA THR A 43 3.90 5.42 -0.23
C THR A 43 4.05 6.19 -1.54
N ILE A 44 3.33 5.82 -2.60
CA ILE A 44 3.29 6.57 -3.87
C ILE A 44 2.88 8.04 -3.68
N LEU A 45 1.97 8.33 -2.73
CA LEU A 45 1.56 9.71 -2.43
C LEU A 45 2.74 10.53 -1.88
N GLY A 46 3.55 9.92 -1.01
CA GLY A 46 4.76 10.53 -0.49
C GLY A 46 5.82 10.73 -1.56
N ALA A 47 6.00 9.76 -2.46
CA ALA A 47 6.95 9.85 -3.57
C ALA A 47 6.59 10.98 -4.55
N ILE A 48 5.31 11.08 -4.93
CA ILE A 48 4.83 12.16 -5.81
C ILE A 48 5.00 13.52 -5.13
N ALA A 49 4.66 13.64 -3.83
CA ALA A 49 4.84 14.87 -3.08
C ALA A 49 6.33 15.27 -2.98
N ALA A 50 7.23 14.32 -2.76
CA ALA A 50 8.66 14.56 -2.69
C ALA A 50 9.24 15.07 -4.01
N VAL A 51 8.82 14.50 -5.15
CA VAL A 51 9.20 15.00 -6.49
C VAL A 51 8.61 16.39 -6.74
N GLY A 52 7.34 16.60 -6.42
CA GLY A 52 6.69 17.91 -6.60
C GLY A 52 7.38 19.01 -5.79
N LEU A 53 7.83 18.68 -4.58
CA LEU A 53 8.57 19.62 -3.73
C LEU A 53 9.98 19.88 -4.25
N SER A 54 10.67 18.88 -4.80
CA SER A 54 12.03 19.09 -5.35
C SER A 54 12.04 20.01 -6.57
N VAL A 55 10.94 20.03 -7.35
CA VAL A 55 10.76 20.96 -8.48
C VAL A 55 10.43 22.40 -8.01
N THR A 56 9.70 22.55 -6.91
CA THR A 56 9.15 23.86 -6.48
C THR A 56 9.96 24.56 -5.39
N ALA A 57 10.67 23.82 -4.52
CA ALA A 57 11.28 24.36 -3.30
C ALA A 57 12.81 24.50 -3.36
N ALA A 58 13.47 24.06 -4.43
CA ALA A 58 14.91 23.89 -4.40
C ALA A 58 15.69 25.17 -4.73
N ARG A 59 16.38 25.69 -3.70
CA ARG A 59 17.61 26.48 -3.87
C ARG A 59 18.61 25.64 -4.68
N GLN A 60 19.24 26.27 -5.67
CA GLN A 60 19.96 25.68 -6.81
C GLN A 60 20.89 24.46 -6.61
N GLN A 61 21.28 24.05 -5.41
CA GLN A 61 22.38 23.08 -5.24
C GLN A 61 22.01 21.58 -5.39
N ASP A 62 20.81 21.11 -4.99
CA ASP A 62 20.53 19.63 -4.93
C ASP A 62 19.28 19.17 -5.72
N VAL A 63 18.76 20.00 -6.62
CA VAL A 63 17.51 19.77 -7.38
C VAL A 63 17.56 18.44 -8.14
N LEU A 64 18.67 18.17 -8.84
CA LEU A 64 18.84 17.00 -9.71
C LEU A 64 18.78 15.67 -8.92
N LEU A 65 19.41 15.62 -7.75
CA LEU A 65 19.44 14.42 -6.93
C LEU A 65 18.05 14.12 -6.35
N GLY A 66 17.33 15.14 -5.89
CA GLY A 66 15.95 15.00 -5.41
C GLY A 66 14.98 14.55 -6.51
N GLN A 67 15.15 15.03 -7.74
CA GLN A 67 14.33 14.60 -8.88
C GLN A 67 14.61 13.15 -9.27
N ILE A 68 15.88 12.74 -9.32
CA ILE A 68 16.26 11.35 -9.65
C ILE A 68 15.75 10.38 -8.58
N LEU A 69 16.03 10.65 -7.30
CA LEU A 69 15.59 9.79 -6.20
C LEU A 69 14.06 9.74 -6.09
N GLY A 70 13.40 10.89 -6.23
CA GLY A 70 11.95 10.94 -6.21
C GLY A 70 11.33 10.21 -7.41
N GLY A 71 11.92 10.34 -8.60
CA GLY A 71 11.50 9.58 -9.78
C GLY A 71 11.63 8.07 -9.58
N LEU A 72 12.76 7.60 -9.04
CA LEU A 72 12.95 6.20 -8.67
C LEU A 72 11.95 5.73 -7.61
N ALA A 73 11.66 6.58 -6.61
CA ALA A 73 10.67 6.28 -5.58
C ALA A 73 9.26 6.11 -6.16
N VAL A 74 8.87 6.95 -7.13
CA VAL A 74 7.57 6.82 -7.83
C VAL A 74 7.50 5.50 -8.60
N VAL A 75 8.56 5.14 -9.34
CA VAL A 75 8.62 3.87 -10.07
C VAL A 75 8.50 2.69 -9.10
N ALA A 76 9.29 2.67 -8.03
CA ALA A 76 9.27 1.61 -7.03
C ALA A 76 7.91 1.48 -6.34
N ALA A 77 7.30 2.60 -5.95
CA ALA A 77 5.98 2.61 -5.33
C ALA A 77 4.88 2.13 -6.31
N THR A 78 4.99 2.49 -7.59
CA THR A 78 4.07 2.01 -8.63
C THR A 78 4.18 0.50 -8.81
N VAL A 79 5.40 -0.05 -8.85
CA VAL A 79 5.61 -1.51 -8.90
C VAL A 79 5.00 -2.21 -7.69
N ASN A 80 5.15 -1.64 -6.49
CA ASN A 80 4.54 -2.18 -5.26
C ASN A 80 3.01 -2.22 -5.36
N VAL A 81 2.37 -1.12 -5.76
CA VAL A 81 0.91 -1.03 -5.92
C VAL A 81 0.43 -2.02 -6.98
N VAL A 82 0.94 -1.93 -8.21
CA VAL A 82 0.45 -2.71 -9.35
C VAL A 82 0.74 -4.20 -9.16
N GLY A 83 1.96 -4.54 -8.75
CA GLY A 83 2.36 -5.93 -8.48
C GLY A 83 1.58 -6.52 -7.31
N GLY A 84 1.46 -5.77 -6.22
CA GLY A 84 0.73 -6.20 -5.02
C GLY A 84 -0.75 -6.47 -5.29
N PHE A 85 -1.46 -5.55 -5.94
CA PHE A 85 -2.88 -5.74 -6.26
C PHE A 85 -3.08 -6.82 -7.32
N GLY A 86 -2.18 -6.93 -8.31
CA GLY A 86 -2.22 -7.97 -9.33
C GLY A 86 -2.08 -9.39 -8.76
N VAL A 87 -1.12 -9.60 -7.85
CA VAL A 87 -0.93 -10.89 -7.17
C VAL A 87 -2.11 -11.20 -6.23
N THR A 88 -2.55 -10.22 -5.44
CA THR A 88 -3.69 -10.39 -4.53
C THR A 88 -4.97 -10.76 -5.28
N HIS A 89 -5.23 -10.13 -6.42
CA HIS A 89 -6.37 -10.47 -7.27
C HIS A 89 -6.31 -11.92 -7.78
N ARG A 90 -5.12 -12.38 -8.22
CA ARG A 90 -4.93 -13.78 -8.64
C ARG A 90 -5.17 -14.76 -7.50
N MET A 91 -4.70 -14.45 -6.29
CA MET A 91 -4.94 -15.28 -5.10
C MET A 91 -6.43 -15.37 -4.76
N LEU A 92 -7.14 -14.25 -4.75
CA LEU A 92 -8.58 -14.22 -4.43
C LEU A 92 -9.41 -14.96 -5.49
N LYS A 93 -9.03 -14.90 -6.77
CA LYS A 93 -9.71 -15.62 -7.87
C LYS A 93 -9.69 -17.15 -7.69
N MET A 94 -8.71 -17.69 -6.96
CA MET A 94 -8.64 -19.13 -6.67
C MET A 94 -9.76 -19.60 -5.74
N PHE A 95 -10.26 -18.73 -4.86
CA PHE A 95 -11.39 -19.04 -3.98
C PHE A 95 -12.71 -19.12 -4.75
N ASP A 96 -12.92 -18.24 -5.73
CA ASP A 96 -14.12 -18.27 -6.60
C ASP A 96 -14.14 -19.50 -7.51
N LYS A 97 -12.96 -19.97 -7.95
CA LYS A 97 -12.83 -21.19 -8.76
C LYS A 97 -13.19 -22.45 -7.98
N LYS A 98 -12.66 -22.62 -6.76
CA LYS A 98 -13.02 -23.76 -5.88
C LYS A 98 -14.53 -23.84 -5.66
N LYS A 99 -15.18 -22.70 -5.40
CA LYS A 99 -16.64 -22.64 -5.19
C LYS A 99 -17.47 -23.06 -6.41
N LYS A 100 -16.91 -22.97 -7.63
CA LYS A 100 -17.57 -23.42 -8.86
C LYS A 100 -17.34 -24.90 -9.16
N GLU A 101 -16.17 -25.44 -8.83
CA GLU A 101 -15.88 -26.88 -8.96
C GLU A 101 -16.64 -27.72 -7.92
N ASP A 102 -16.77 -27.26 -6.67
CA ASP A 102 -17.58 -27.94 -5.62
C ASP A 102 -19.09 -27.99 -5.91
N LYS A 103 -19.57 -27.30 -6.97
CA LYS A 103 -20.98 -27.28 -7.38
C LYS A 103 -21.28 -28.12 -8.63
N GLN A 104 -20.29 -28.81 -9.19
CA GLN A 104 -20.50 -29.76 -10.29
C GLN A 104 -20.68 -31.17 -9.70
N PRO A 105 -21.79 -31.88 -10.00
CA PRO A 105 -22.02 -33.25 -9.55
C PRO A 105 -21.08 -34.25 -10.23
#